data_AF-A0A6H0CFQ5-F1
#
_entry.id   AF-A0A6H0CFQ5-F1
#
_cell.length_a   1.000
_cell.length_b   1.000
_cell.length_c   1.000
_cell.angle_alpha   90.00
_cell.angle_beta   90.00
_cell.angle_gamma   90.00
#
_symmetry.space_group_name_H-M   'P 1'
#
loop_
_entity.id
_entity.type
_entity.pdbx_description
1 polymer ?
#
loop_
_entity_poly.entity_id
_entity_poly.type
_entity_poly.pdbx_seq_one_letter_code
_entity_poly.pdbx_strand_id
1 'polypeptide(L)'
;MFAYFGVVDLWRRLRRDRDPAVRRRARFEFAHWRVQTGDAYTLLCASSRLTAAGREFTAMMAESAAHWTGQESVPDDLALLAREAVIAHRLGWRAHYLRPSAGQIAELAEAWLSGAAGPPRRHVDTVFREVCPAPGLTEYGDRLRRAACDPGGISWSTLHPVDHARLSGETGTACRLAVDRLPREWEQPWPWIRSVSPCSDSPRRQPPRTATGWPPGRAITHRPEVVRALYAQVTEATGKAPDPVRLAARTGAPDHAGDSPPLPLTGTV
;
A
#
# COMPACT_ATOMS: atom_id res chain seq x y z
N MET A 1 -5.62 14.24 -13.11
CA MET A 1 -6.10 14.79 -11.82
C MET A 1 -7.53 15.30 -11.89
N PHE A 2 -7.90 16.18 -12.84
CA PHE A 2 -9.28 16.69 -12.96
C PHE A 2 -10.36 15.59 -13.05
N ALA A 3 -10.15 14.59 -13.92
CA ALA A 3 -11.07 13.46 -14.06
C ALA A 3 -11.29 12.69 -12.75
N TYR A 4 -10.23 12.50 -11.94
CA TYR A 4 -10.32 11.80 -10.66
C TYR A 4 -11.14 12.60 -9.63
N PHE A 5 -11.03 13.93 -9.63
CA PHE A 5 -11.87 14.78 -8.78
C PHE A 5 -13.36 14.65 -9.14
N GLY A 6 -13.67 14.57 -10.44
CA GLY A 6 -15.03 14.27 -10.90
C GLY A 6 -15.54 12.89 -10.44
N VAL A 7 -14.68 11.86 -10.49
CA VAL A 7 -15.02 10.51 -10.00
C VAL A 7 -15.31 10.52 -8.50
N VAL A 8 -14.50 11.22 -7.69
CA VAL A 8 -14.75 11.34 -6.25
C VAL A 8 -16.07 12.05 -5.99
N ASP A 9 -16.38 13.14 -6.70
CA ASP A 9 -17.65 13.87 -6.52
C ASP A 9 -18.86 13.03 -6.96
N LEU A 10 -18.75 12.26 -8.04
CA LEU A 10 -19.79 11.33 -8.48
C LEU A 10 -20.14 10.34 -7.37
N TRP A 11 -19.16 9.62 -6.82
CA TRP A 11 -19.40 8.65 -5.76
C TRP A 11 -19.89 9.31 -4.47
N ARG A 12 -19.43 10.54 -4.18
CA ARG A 12 -19.92 11.35 -3.06
C ARG A 12 -21.42 11.66 -3.17
N ARG A 13 -21.94 11.84 -4.39
CA ARG A 13 -23.39 12.04 -4.62
C ARG A 13 -24.15 10.71 -4.51
N LEU A 14 -23.64 9.66 -5.16
CA LEU A 14 -24.26 8.32 -5.16
C LEU A 14 -24.29 7.66 -3.78
N ARG A 15 -23.47 8.09 -2.81
CA ARG A 15 -23.54 7.58 -1.41
C ARG A 15 -24.85 7.91 -0.69
N ARG A 16 -25.67 8.80 -1.26
CA ARG A 16 -27.01 9.18 -0.75
C ARG A 16 -28.14 8.51 -1.53
N ASP A 17 -27.81 7.55 -2.41
CA ASP A 17 -28.81 6.83 -3.18
C ASP A 17 -29.78 6.05 -2.27
N ARG A 18 -31.03 5.90 -2.74
CA ARG A 18 -32.08 5.19 -2.02
C ARG A 18 -31.86 3.68 -2.07
N ASP A 19 -31.33 3.16 -3.17
CA ASP A 19 -30.98 1.74 -3.29
C ASP A 19 -29.84 1.38 -2.33
N PRO A 20 -30.06 0.46 -1.37
CA PRO A 20 -29.03 0.01 -0.43
C PRO A 20 -27.76 -0.56 -1.08
N ALA A 21 -27.88 -1.28 -2.20
CA ALA A 21 -26.75 -1.88 -2.89
C ALA A 21 -25.89 -0.81 -3.58
N VAL A 22 -26.53 0.11 -4.31
CA VAL A 22 -25.86 1.27 -4.92
C VAL A 22 -25.20 2.12 -3.84
N ARG A 23 -25.91 2.41 -2.75
CA ARG A 23 -25.39 3.19 -1.62
C ARG A 23 -24.16 2.54 -0.98
N ARG A 24 -24.17 1.23 -0.74
CA ARG A 24 -23.03 0.50 -0.16
C ARG A 24 -21.82 0.56 -1.09
N ARG A 25 -22.00 0.27 -2.37
CA ARG A 25 -20.94 0.38 -3.39
C ARG A 25 -20.39 1.80 -3.46
N ALA A 26 -21.25 2.81 -3.51
CA ALA A 26 -20.84 4.20 -3.61
C ALA A 26 -20.04 4.67 -2.37
N ARG A 27 -20.37 4.17 -1.17
CA ARG A 27 -19.58 4.45 0.05
C ARG A 27 -18.17 3.86 -0.03
N PHE A 28 -18.03 2.63 -0.52
CA PHE A 28 -16.72 2.02 -0.74
C PHE A 28 -15.92 2.79 -1.81
N GLU A 29 -16.51 3.01 -2.98
CA GLU A 29 -15.83 3.70 -4.09
C GLU A 29 -15.46 5.13 -3.71
N PHE A 30 -16.32 5.86 -3.00
CA PHE A 30 -15.98 7.18 -2.46
C PHE A 30 -14.75 7.11 -1.53
N ALA A 31 -14.70 6.17 -0.60
CA ALA A 31 -13.54 6.00 0.28
C ALA A 31 -12.27 5.65 -0.52
N HIS A 32 -12.37 4.74 -1.49
CA HIS A 32 -11.26 4.30 -2.33
C HIS A 32 -10.69 5.45 -3.17
N TRP A 33 -11.54 6.12 -3.94
CA TRP A 33 -11.14 7.22 -4.82
C TRP A 33 -10.69 8.44 -4.04
N ARG A 34 -11.29 8.74 -2.88
CA ARG A 34 -10.86 9.85 -2.02
C ARG A 34 -9.42 9.65 -1.54
N VAL A 35 -9.08 8.46 -1.06
CA VAL A 35 -7.71 8.16 -0.61
C VAL A 35 -6.73 8.21 -1.79
N GLN A 36 -7.02 7.48 -2.88
CA GLN A 36 -6.12 7.44 -4.03
C GLN A 36 -5.89 8.82 -4.68
N THR A 37 -6.95 9.61 -4.82
CA THR A 37 -6.88 10.96 -5.39
C THR A 37 -6.19 11.93 -4.44
N GLY A 38 -6.42 11.80 -3.13
CA GLY A 38 -5.74 12.60 -2.11
C GLY A 38 -4.23 12.36 -2.06
N ASP A 39 -3.79 11.10 -2.15
CA ASP A 39 -2.38 10.73 -2.22
C ASP A 39 -1.72 11.31 -3.47
N ALA A 40 -2.36 11.16 -4.64
CA ALA A 40 -1.86 11.71 -5.90
C ALA A 40 -1.81 13.24 -5.88
N TYR A 41 -2.82 13.89 -5.29
CA TYR A 41 -2.87 15.35 -5.13
C TYR A 41 -1.74 15.86 -4.24
N THR A 42 -1.49 15.20 -3.10
CA THR A 42 -0.42 15.56 -2.18
C THR A 42 0.95 15.43 -2.84
N LEU A 43 1.18 14.34 -3.59
CA LEU A 43 2.41 14.15 -4.36
C LEU A 43 2.60 15.22 -5.44
N LEU A 44 1.53 15.56 -6.15
CA LEU A 44 1.58 16.62 -7.16
C LEU A 44 1.96 17.97 -6.54
N CYS A 45 1.36 18.33 -5.40
CA CYS A 45 1.65 19.58 -4.69
C CYS A 45 3.10 19.65 -4.19
N ALA A 46 3.69 18.52 -3.79
CA ALA A 46 5.08 18.46 -3.33
C ALA A 46 6.11 18.52 -4.48
N SER A 47 5.67 18.44 -5.74
CA SER A 47 6.57 18.39 -6.89
C SER A 47 7.18 19.76 -7.20
N SER A 48 8.52 19.83 -7.11
CA SER A 48 9.29 21.01 -7.56
C SER A 48 9.20 21.26 -9.07
N ARG A 49 8.66 20.31 -9.84
CA ARG A 49 8.50 20.40 -11.30
C ARG A 49 7.25 21.17 -11.72
N LEU A 50 6.40 21.60 -10.79
CA LEU A 50 5.24 22.42 -11.11
C LEU A 50 5.66 23.81 -11.62
N THR A 51 5.05 24.25 -12.72
CA THR A 51 5.13 25.65 -13.16
C THR A 51 4.30 26.55 -12.24
N ALA A 52 4.41 27.87 -12.40
CA ALA A 52 3.56 28.82 -11.66
C ALA A 52 2.06 28.55 -11.88
N ALA A 53 1.64 28.41 -13.13
CA ALA A 53 0.26 28.04 -13.48
C ALA A 53 -0.15 26.67 -12.89
N GLY A 54 0.77 25.70 -12.85
CA GLY A 54 0.53 24.41 -12.22
C GLY A 54 0.26 24.52 -10.72
N ARG A 55 1.00 25.39 -10.01
CA ARG A 55 0.81 25.67 -8.58
C ARG A 55 -0.53 26.35 -8.32
N GLU A 56 -0.88 27.36 -9.09
CA GLU A 56 -2.18 28.05 -9.01
C GLU A 56 -3.34 27.07 -9.24
N PHE A 57 -3.22 26.22 -10.26
CA PHE A 57 -4.19 25.17 -10.52
C PHE A 57 -4.35 24.20 -9.35
N THR A 58 -3.24 23.70 -8.78
CA THR A 58 -3.32 22.82 -7.60
C THR A 58 -3.91 23.52 -6.38
N ALA A 59 -3.62 24.81 -6.19
CA ALA A 59 -4.21 25.59 -5.10
C ALA A 59 -5.73 25.70 -5.24
N MET A 60 -6.27 25.93 -6.45
CA MET A 60 -7.72 25.92 -6.69
C MET A 60 -8.35 24.55 -6.40
N MET A 61 -7.62 23.45 -6.64
CA MET A 61 -8.10 22.11 -6.32
C MET A 61 -8.16 21.82 -4.81
N ALA A 62 -7.44 22.59 -3.98
CA ALA A 62 -7.40 22.39 -2.53
C ALA A 62 -8.78 22.52 -1.88
N GLU A 63 -9.61 23.45 -2.34
CA GLU A 63 -10.98 23.64 -1.84
C GLU A 63 -11.86 22.41 -2.09
N SER A 64 -11.75 21.85 -3.29
CA SER A 64 -12.45 20.61 -3.65
C SER A 64 -12.01 19.42 -2.79
N ALA A 65 -10.69 19.33 -2.51
CA ALA A 65 -10.14 18.28 -1.63
C ALA A 65 -10.57 18.46 -0.15
N ALA A 66 -10.60 19.70 0.35
CA ALA A 66 -11.08 20.03 1.69
C ALA A 66 -12.56 19.66 1.87
N HIS A 67 -13.37 19.80 0.83
CA HIS A 67 -14.79 19.45 0.87
C HIS A 67 -15.04 17.94 1.07
N TRP A 68 -14.12 17.06 0.67
CA TRP A 68 -14.26 15.61 0.84
C TRP A 68 -13.82 15.10 2.23
N THR A 69 -12.99 15.88 2.93
CA THR A 69 -12.49 15.53 4.26
C THR A 69 -13.46 15.96 5.36
N GLY A 70 -14.24 17.03 5.15
CA GLY A 70 -15.17 17.58 6.14
C GLY A 70 -16.57 16.98 6.23
N GLN A 71 -17.00 16.07 5.33
CA GLN A 71 -18.41 15.63 5.26
C GLN A 71 -18.64 14.12 5.42
N GLU A 72 -19.12 13.76 6.62
CA GLU A 72 -19.85 12.53 7.00
C GLU A 72 -19.09 11.20 6.80
N SER A 73 -18.97 10.44 7.89
CA SER A 73 -18.11 9.25 7.96
C SER A 73 -18.60 8.12 7.03
N VAL A 74 -17.65 7.49 6.36
CA VAL A 74 -17.86 6.19 5.72
C VAL A 74 -17.77 5.13 6.82
N PRO A 75 -18.62 4.08 6.83
CA PRO A 75 -18.49 2.97 7.76
C PRO A 75 -17.07 2.41 7.81
N ASP A 76 -16.57 2.10 9.01
CA ASP A 76 -15.17 1.75 9.24
C ASP A 76 -14.73 0.49 8.48
N ASP A 77 -15.63 -0.49 8.32
CA ASP A 77 -15.39 -1.70 7.53
C ASP A 77 -15.08 -1.36 6.07
N LEU A 78 -15.87 -0.47 5.47
CA LEU A 78 -15.68 -0.03 4.09
C LEU A 78 -14.45 0.87 3.95
N ALA A 79 -14.20 1.75 4.91
CA ALA A 79 -13.03 2.61 4.91
C ALA A 79 -11.73 1.80 5.02
N LEU A 80 -11.73 0.74 5.82
CA LEU A 80 -10.60 -0.19 5.96
C LEU A 80 -10.30 -0.92 4.65
N LEU A 81 -11.31 -1.57 4.06
CA LEU A 81 -11.16 -2.30 2.80
C LEU A 81 -10.75 -1.37 1.65
N ALA A 82 -11.28 -0.14 1.61
CA ALA A 82 -10.92 0.84 0.61
C ALA A 82 -9.45 1.28 0.72
N ARG A 83 -8.97 1.56 1.95
CA ARG A 83 -7.55 1.87 2.21
C ARG A 83 -6.65 0.71 1.79
N GLU A 84 -7.01 -0.50 2.20
CA GLU A 84 -6.29 -1.73 1.86
C GLU A 84 -6.22 -1.95 0.34
N ALA A 85 -7.31 -1.70 -0.39
CA ALA A 85 -7.32 -1.77 -1.86
C ALA A 85 -6.38 -0.74 -2.51
N VAL A 86 -6.29 0.49 -1.96
CA VAL A 86 -5.34 1.51 -2.45
C VAL A 86 -3.89 1.08 -2.17
N ILE A 87 -3.62 0.57 -0.98
CA ILE A 87 -2.28 0.06 -0.60
C ILE A 87 -1.89 -1.08 -1.53
N ALA A 88 -2.78 -2.05 -1.73
CA ALA A 88 -2.57 -3.18 -2.60
C ALA A 88 -2.25 -2.76 -4.04
N HIS A 89 -3.04 -1.82 -4.58
CA HIS A 89 -2.81 -1.28 -5.91
C HIS A 89 -1.43 -0.61 -6.02
N ARG A 90 -1.08 0.26 -5.07
CA ARG A 90 0.22 0.97 -5.05
C ARG A 90 1.38 -0.02 -4.92
N LEU A 91 1.26 -1.00 -4.04
CA LEU A 91 2.27 -2.03 -3.83
C LEU A 91 2.50 -2.85 -5.10
N GLY A 92 1.42 -3.33 -5.72
CA GLY A 92 1.49 -4.09 -6.96
C GLY A 92 2.09 -3.27 -8.09
N TRP A 93 1.62 -2.03 -8.27
CA TRP A 93 2.14 -1.14 -9.31
C TRP A 93 3.64 -0.93 -9.15
N ARG A 94 4.11 -0.57 -7.95
CA ARG A 94 5.54 -0.34 -7.71
C ARG A 94 6.38 -1.60 -7.90
N ALA A 95 5.94 -2.73 -7.35
CA ALA A 95 6.66 -3.99 -7.48
C ALA A 95 6.72 -4.48 -8.95
N HIS A 96 5.74 -4.12 -9.77
CA HIS A 96 5.70 -4.51 -11.17
C HIS A 96 6.50 -3.57 -12.08
N TYR A 97 6.33 -2.26 -11.90
CA TYR A 97 6.84 -1.23 -12.82
C TYR A 97 8.16 -0.57 -12.39
N LEU A 98 8.60 -0.72 -11.14
CA LEU A 98 9.86 -0.15 -10.68
C LEU A 98 10.94 -1.21 -10.53
N ARG A 99 12.15 -0.88 -11.01
CA ARG A 99 13.36 -1.66 -10.80
C ARG A 99 14.36 -0.84 -9.97
N PRO A 100 14.77 -1.32 -8.79
CA PRO A 100 15.83 -0.66 -8.04
C PRO A 100 17.20 -0.90 -8.68
N SER A 101 18.13 0.03 -8.47
CA SER A 101 19.53 -0.09 -8.88
C SER A 101 20.18 -1.34 -8.31
N ALA A 102 20.68 -2.22 -9.18
CA ALA A 102 21.29 -3.49 -8.78
C ALA A 102 22.51 -3.29 -7.86
N GLY A 103 23.34 -2.28 -8.13
CA GLY A 103 24.52 -1.97 -7.31
C GLY A 103 24.15 -1.55 -5.88
N GLN A 104 23.17 -0.66 -5.73
CA GLN A 104 22.70 -0.24 -4.41
C GLN A 104 21.99 -1.36 -3.63
N ILE A 105 21.30 -2.28 -4.31
CA ILE A 105 20.73 -3.47 -3.66
C ILE A 105 21.85 -4.41 -3.20
N ALA A 106 22.93 -4.56 -3.98
CA ALA A 106 24.07 -5.37 -3.58
C ALA A 106 24.78 -4.83 -2.34
N GLU A 107 25.04 -3.52 -2.28
CA GLU A 107 25.57 -2.87 -1.08
C GLU A 107 24.67 -3.09 0.15
N LEU A 108 23.36 -2.98 -0.02
CA LEU A 108 22.39 -3.24 1.05
C LEU A 108 22.40 -4.71 1.50
N ALA A 109 22.55 -5.65 0.57
CA ALA A 109 22.64 -7.08 0.86
C ALA A 109 23.93 -7.41 1.64
N GLU A 110 25.08 -6.87 1.22
CA GLU A 110 26.35 -7.04 1.93
C GLU A 110 26.30 -6.46 3.35
N ALA A 111 25.74 -5.26 3.50
CA ALA A 111 25.52 -4.65 4.82
C ALA A 111 24.58 -5.48 5.70
N TRP A 112 23.56 -6.11 5.10
CA TRP A 112 22.66 -7.01 5.81
C TRP A 112 23.41 -8.25 6.33
N LEU A 113 24.19 -8.89 5.46
CA LEU A 113 24.90 -10.14 5.73
C LEU A 113 26.04 -9.98 6.73
N SER A 114 26.76 -8.86 6.67
CA SER A 114 27.84 -8.52 7.62
C SER A 114 27.35 -8.21 9.03
N GLY A 115 26.03 -8.13 9.25
CA GLY A 115 25.46 -7.80 10.56
C GLY A 115 25.72 -6.37 11.01
N ALA A 116 26.28 -5.52 10.14
CA ALA A 116 26.55 -4.12 10.43
C ALA A 116 25.27 -3.43 10.94
N ALA A 117 25.43 -2.51 11.90
CA ALA A 117 24.41 -1.51 12.16
C ALA A 117 24.25 -0.73 10.84
N GLY A 118 23.21 -1.09 10.08
CA GLY A 118 23.17 -0.92 8.62
C GLY A 118 23.46 0.51 8.15
N PRO A 119 23.82 0.70 6.87
CA PRO A 119 24.06 2.02 6.33
C PRO A 119 22.87 2.95 6.64
N PRO A 120 23.13 4.24 6.92
CA PRO A 120 22.05 5.20 7.15
C PRO A 120 21.09 5.16 5.97
N ARG A 121 19.79 5.27 6.25
CA ARG A 121 18.66 5.29 5.29
C ARG A 121 19.09 5.83 3.91
N ARG A 122 19.46 4.94 2.98
CA ARG A 122 19.91 5.34 1.64
C ARG A 122 18.71 5.42 0.72
N HIS A 123 18.57 6.54 0.01
CA HIS A 123 17.78 6.56 -1.21
C HIS A 123 18.35 5.49 -2.14
N VAL A 124 17.46 4.70 -2.74
CA VAL A 124 17.84 3.68 -3.73
C VAL A 124 17.21 4.16 -5.03
N ASP A 125 18.01 4.38 -6.05
CA ASP A 125 17.49 4.85 -7.32
C ASP A 125 16.60 3.76 -7.92
N THR A 126 15.43 4.16 -8.41
CA THR A 126 14.51 3.26 -9.11
C THR A 126 14.28 3.77 -10.51
N VAL A 127 14.41 2.89 -11.49
CA VAL A 127 14.06 3.17 -12.87
C VAL A 127 12.70 2.56 -13.21
N PHE A 128 11.94 3.28 -14.02
CA PHE A 128 10.71 2.73 -14.59
C PHE A 128 11.07 1.63 -15.58
N ARG A 129 10.41 0.48 -15.44
CA ARG A 129 10.51 -0.64 -16.36
C ARG A 129 9.21 -0.72 -17.13
N GLU A 130 9.29 -0.50 -18.43
CA GLU A 130 8.16 -0.75 -19.32
C GLU A 130 7.98 -2.28 -19.44
N VAL A 131 6.89 -2.78 -18.86
CA VAL A 131 6.51 -4.19 -18.86
C VAL A 131 5.04 -4.26 -19.19
N CYS A 132 4.62 -5.26 -19.98
CA CYS A 132 3.20 -5.57 -20.13
C CYS A 132 2.54 -5.71 -18.74
N PRO A 133 1.31 -5.20 -18.54
CA PRO A 133 0.60 -5.39 -17.29
C PRO A 133 0.53 -6.89 -16.98
N ALA A 134 1.06 -7.31 -15.83
CA ALA A 134 0.96 -8.70 -15.44
C ALA A 134 -0.51 -9.03 -15.14
N PRO A 135 -1.01 -10.20 -15.57
CA PRO A 135 -2.26 -10.74 -15.07
C PRO A 135 -2.22 -10.74 -13.53
N GLY A 136 -3.26 -10.21 -12.89
CA GLY A 136 -3.38 -10.22 -11.43
C GLY A 136 -3.04 -8.92 -10.70
N LEU A 137 -2.57 -7.86 -11.39
CA LEU A 137 -2.21 -6.56 -10.79
C LEU A 137 -3.27 -5.94 -9.90
N THR A 138 -4.53 -6.13 -10.28
CA THR A 138 -5.68 -5.60 -9.55
C THR A 138 -6.41 -6.67 -8.77
N GLU A 139 -6.02 -7.95 -8.87
CA GLU A 139 -6.86 -9.08 -8.43
C GLU A 139 -7.19 -9.00 -6.93
N TYR A 140 -6.20 -8.73 -6.08
CA TYR A 140 -6.45 -8.57 -4.65
C TYR A 140 -7.31 -7.34 -4.34
N GLY A 141 -7.07 -6.21 -5.02
CA GLY A 141 -7.89 -4.99 -4.92
C GLY A 141 -9.34 -5.22 -5.36
N ASP A 142 -9.54 -5.97 -6.44
CA ASP A 142 -10.85 -6.32 -6.99
C ASP A 142 -11.61 -7.27 -6.07
N ARG A 143 -10.92 -8.18 -5.37
CA ARG A 143 -11.51 -9.01 -4.32
C ARG A 143 -11.99 -8.18 -3.13
N LEU A 144 -11.18 -7.24 -2.65
CA LEU A 144 -11.58 -6.34 -1.56
C LEU A 144 -12.77 -5.48 -1.95
N ARG A 145 -12.77 -4.95 -3.19
CA ARG A 145 -13.91 -4.23 -3.77
C ARG A 145 -15.16 -5.10 -3.81
N ARG A 146 -15.06 -6.34 -4.30
CA ARG A 146 -16.18 -7.29 -4.32
C ARG A 146 -16.69 -7.56 -2.91
N ALA A 147 -15.81 -7.85 -1.96
CA ALA A 147 -16.18 -8.12 -0.59
C ALA A 147 -16.88 -6.93 0.09
N ALA A 148 -16.46 -5.71 -0.24
CA ALA A 148 -17.07 -4.49 0.26
C ALA A 148 -18.46 -4.23 -0.35
N CYS A 149 -18.59 -4.39 -1.68
CA CYS A 149 -19.80 -4.01 -2.41
C CYS A 149 -20.90 -5.08 -2.39
N ASP A 150 -20.50 -6.35 -2.39
CA ASP A 150 -21.37 -7.53 -2.41
C ASP A 150 -20.79 -8.66 -1.55
N PRO A 151 -20.93 -8.58 -0.21
CA PRO A 151 -20.42 -9.61 0.68
C PRO A 151 -21.13 -10.96 0.52
N GLY A 152 -22.37 -10.97 0.01
CA GLY A 152 -23.15 -12.20 -0.22
C GLY A 152 -22.67 -12.99 -1.43
N GLY A 153 -22.05 -12.33 -2.41
CA GLY A 153 -21.47 -12.95 -3.61
C GLY A 153 -20.09 -13.58 -3.41
N ILE A 154 -19.51 -13.56 -2.19
CA ILE A 154 -18.19 -14.15 -1.93
C ILE A 154 -18.31 -15.67 -1.76
N SER A 155 -17.67 -16.42 -2.65
CA SER A 155 -17.47 -17.86 -2.44
C SER A 155 -16.25 -18.12 -1.53
N TRP A 156 -16.51 -18.21 -0.22
CA TRP A 156 -15.48 -18.39 0.82
C TRP A 156 -14.60 -19.64 0.60
N SER A 157 -15.13 -20.71 0.01
CA SER A 157 -14.39 -21.94 -0.28
C SER A 157 -13.34 -21.80 -1.38
N THR A 158 -13.45 -20.79 -2.24
CA THR A 158 -12.52 -20.52 -3.34
C THR A 158 -11.47 -19.47 -2.98
N LEU A 159 -11.60 -18.83 -1.81
CA LEU A 159 -10.67 -17.81 -1.37
C LEU A 159 -9.33 -18.41 -0.99
N HIS A 160 -8.27 -17.66 -1.31
CA HIS A 160 -6.96 -17.96 -0.77
C HIS A 160 -7.00 -17.90 0.77
N PRO A 161 -6.34 -18.81 1.52
CA PRO A 161 -6.44 -18.87 2.98
C PRO A 161 -6.09 -17.55 3.70
N VAL A 162 -5.14 -16.79 3.15
CA VAL A 162 -4.79 -15.44 3.66
C VAL A 162 -5.96 -14.47 3.50
N ASP A 163 -6.60 -14.48 2.33
CA ASP A 163 -7.72 -13.59 2.02
C ASP A 163 -8.95 -13.96 2.87
N HIS A 164 -9.20 -15.26 3.06
CA HIS A 164 -10.22 -15.77 3.96
C HIS A 164 -9.99 -15.27 5.39
N ALA A 165 -8.83 -15.55 5.98
CA ALA A 165 -8.50 -15.09 7.33
C ALA A 165 -8.60 -13.56 7.46
N ARG A 166 -8.19 -12.81 6.42
CA ARG A 166 -8.26 -11.35 6.42
C ARG A 166 -9.69 -10.82 6.40
N LEU A 167 -10.55 -11.36 5.53
CA LEU A 167 -11.95 -10.95 5.38
C LEU A 167 -12.83 -11.41 6.55
N SER A 168 -12.46 -12.50 7.23
CA SER A 168 -13.11 -12.95 8.47
C SER A 168 -12.66 -12.17 9.72
N GLY A 169 -11.76 -11.19 9.58
CA GLY A 169 -11.25 -10.38 10.70
C GLY A 169 -10.10 -11.01 11.49
N GLU A 170 -9.63 -12.20 11.10
CA GLU A 170 -8.51 -12.92 11.71
C GLU A 170 -7.14 -12.37 11.27
N THR A 171 -6.91 -11.08 11.52
CA THR A 171 -5.75 -10.32 11.05
C THR A 171 -4.40 -10.97 11.42
N GLY A 172 -4.30 -11.52 12.63
CA GLY A 172 -3.09 -12.24 13.09
C GLY A 172 -2.85 -13.55 12.33
N THR A 173 -3.91 -14.29 12.01
CA THR A 173 -3.84 -15.52 11.20
C THR A 173 -3.46 -15.19 9.76
N ALA A 174 -4.09 -14.16 9.18
CA ALA A 174 -3.76 -13.68 7.84
C ALA A 174 -2.28 -13.28 7.72
N CYS A 175 -1.76 -12.51 8.70
CA CYS A 175 -0.37 -12.09 8.74
C CYS A 175 0.60 -13.30 8.81
N ARG A 176 0.36 -14.27 9.70
CA ARG A 176 1.19 -15.49 9.78
C ARG A 176 1.16 -16.31 8.49
N LEU A 177 -0.04 -16.60 7.97
CA LEU A 177 -0.21 -17.37 6.73
C LEU A 177 0.47 -16.71 5.54
N ALA A 178 0.47 -15.37 5.48
CA ALA A 178 1.13 -14.64 4.42
C ALA A 178 2.66 -14.69 4.54
N VAL A 179 3.20 -14.53 5.76
CA VAL A 179 4.64 -14.65 6.01
C VAL A 179 5.16 -16.07 5.73
N ASP A 180 4.43 -17.10 6.16
CA ASP A 180 4.81 -18.50 5.94
C ASP A 180 4.85 -18.88 4.45
N ARG A 181 4.04 -18.21 3.63
CA ARG A 181 3.97 -18.46 2.17
C ARG A 181 4.97 -17.64 1.35
N LEU A 182 5.46 -16.52 1.87
CA LEU A 182 6.40 -15.65 1.14
C LEU A 182 7.58 -16.44 0.53
N PRO A 183 8.27 -17.35 1.24
CA PRO A 183 9.39 -18.10 0.66
C PRO A 183 9.03 -18.97 -0.56
N ARG A 184 7.77 -19.37 -0.71
CA ARG A 184 7.31 -20.26 -1.80
C ARG A 184 6.84 -19.51 -3.03
N GLU A 185 6.44 -18.26 -2.86
CA GLU A 185 5.77 -17.48 -3.91
C GLU A 185 6.48 -16.12 -4.16
N TRP A 186 7.69 -15.92 -3.60
CA TRP A 186 8.40 -14.63 -3.54
C TRP A 186 8.69 -13.97 -4.89
N GLU A 187 8.79 -14.76 -5.96
CA GLU A 187 9.03 -14.28 -7.33
C GLU A 187 7.85 -13.46 -7.85
N GLN A 188 6.64 -13.74 -7.35
CA GLN A 188 5.43 -13.02 -7.73
C GLN A 188 5.22 -11.78 -6.84
N PRO A 189 4.64 -10.67 -7.36
CA PRO A 189 4.33 -9.49 -6.54
C PRO A 189 3.21 -9.73 -5.51
N TRP A 190 2.25 -10.62 -5.80
CA TRP A 190 1.01 -10.78 -5.02
C TRP A 190 1.19 -11.23 -3.56
N PRO A 191 2.09 -12.18 -3.24
CA PRO A 191 2.31 -12.63 -1.86
C PRO A 191 2.89 -11.53 -0.96
N TRP A 192 3.67 -10.61 -1.54
CA TRP A 192 4.14 -9.41 -0.85
C TRP A 192 2.98 -8.46 -0.53
N ILE A 193 2.07 -8.23 -1.48
CA ILE A 193 0.89 -7.40 -1.25
C ILE A 193 0.00 -7.98 -0.13
N ARG A 194 -0.22 -9.30 -0.16
CA ARG A 194 -1.05 -10.02 0.83
C ARG A 194 -0.41 -10.11 2.22
N SER A 195 0.91 -10.04 2.34
CA SER A 195 1.61 -10.11 3.64
C SER A 195 1.70 -8.77 4.35
N VAL A 196 1.77 -7.67 3.61
CA VAL A 196 1.97 -6.35 4.18
C VAL A 196 0.70 -5.76 4.77
N SER A 197 -0.44 -6.03 4.12
CA SER A 197 -1.71 -5.43 4.49
C SER A 197 -2.24 -5.88 5.87
N PRO A 198 -2.34 -7.19 6.17
CA PRO A 198 -2.85 -7.64 7.47
C PRO A 198 -1.92 -7.26 8.63
N CYS A 199 -0.61 -7.23 8.40
CA CYS A 199 0.36 -6.96 9.48
C CYS A 199 0.43 -5.46 9.86
N SER A 200 -0.15 -4.56 9.07
CA SER A 200 -0.13 -3.11 9.34
C SER A 200 -1.18 -2.65 10.35
N ASP A 201 -2.25 -3.45 10.57
CA ASP A 201 -3.40 -3.10 11.42
C ASP A 201 -3.47 -3.84 12.77
N SER A 202 -2.52 -4.73 13.08
CA SER A 202 -2.56 -5.50 14.34
C SER A 202 -2.25 -4.62 15.57
N PRO A 203 -3.21 -4.38 16.49
CA PRO A 203 -2.97 -3.55 17.67
C PRO A 203 -2.22 -4.29 18.80
N ARG A 204 -2.08 -5.62 18.71
CA ARG A 204 -1.65 -6.48 19.83
C ARG A 204 -0.17 -6.84 19.87
N ARG A 205 0.62 -6.34 18.95
CA ARG A 205 2.08 -6.28 19.13
C ARG A 205 2.54 -4.95 18.57
N GLN A 206 2.60 -3.93 19.43
CA GLN A 206 3.63 -2.92 19.23
C GLN A 206 4.94 -3.70 19.23
N PRO A 207 5.66 -3.82 18.10
CA PRO A 207 7.05 -4.28 18.19
C PRO A 207 7.76 -3.33 19.15
N PRO A 208 8.75 -3.79 19.93
CA PRO A 208 9.54 -2.89 20.75
C PRO A 208 9.95 -1.73 19.87
N ARG A 209 9.64 -0.48 20.30
CA ARG A 209 10.07 0.73 19.61
C ARG A 209 11.55 0.55 19.31
N THR A 210 11.88 0.24 18.06
CA THR A 210 13.27 0.24 17.65
C THR A 210 13.73 1.68 17.79
N ALA A 211 15.00 1.90 18.15
CA ALA A 211 15.57 3.23 18.32
C ALA A 211 15.34 4.16 17.09
N THR A 212 14.90 3.58 15.97
CA THR A 212 14.46 4.19 14.73
C THR A 212 12.92 4.25 14.60
N GLY A 213 12.20 4.87 15.54
CA GLY A 213 10.89 5.55 15.44
C GLY A 213 9.70 5.09 14.54
N TRP A 214 9.72 3.95 13.82
CA TRP A 214 8.74 3.66 12.75
C TRP A 214 8.18 2.22 12.80
N PRO A 215 6.87 2.00 12.56
CA PRO A 215 6.30 0.66 12.49
C PRO A 215 6.84 -0.14 11.29
N PRO A 216 7.27 -1.40 11.46
CA PRO A 216 7.88 -2.21 10.40
C PRO A 216 7.03 -2.40 9.12
N GLY A 217 5.69 -2.41 9.22
CA GLY A 217 4.80 -2.52 8.06
C GLY A 217 4.88 -1.31 7.10
N ARG A 218 5.34 -0.15 7.58
CA ARG A 218 5.42 1.06 6.77
C ARG A 218 6.55 1.01 5.73
N ALA A 219 7.67 0.36 6.04
CA ALA A 219 8.77 0.30 5.07
C ALA A 219 8.44 -0.60 3.86
N ILE A 220 7.71 -1.71 4.07
CA ILE A 220 7.29 -2.58 2.96
C ILE A 220 6.26 -1.89 2.07
N THR A 221 5.34 -1.11 2.67
CA THR A 221 4.32 -0.35 1.90
C THR A 221 4.93 0.75 1.02
N HIS A 222 6.06 1.34 1.43
CA HIS A 222 6.67 2.44 0.71
C HIS A 222 7.52 2.01 -0.48
N ARG A 223 8.35 0.96 -0.31
CA ARG A 223 9.37 0.55 -1.30
C ARG A 223 9.37 -0.96 -1.53
N PRO A 224 8.23 -1.57 -1.92
CA PRO A 224 8.14 -3.01 -2.09
C PRO A 224 9.14 -3.54 -3.13
N GLU A 225 9.47 -2.74 -4.14
CA GLU A 225 10.46 -3.09 -5.16
C GLU A 225 11.86 -3.28 -4.59
N VAL A 226 12.26 -2.44 -3.62
CA VAL A 226 13.57 -2.51 -2.93
C VAL A 226 13.58 -3.69 -1.97
N VAL A 227 12.54 -3.83 -1.14
CA VAL A 227 12.44 -4.93 -0.18
C VAL A 227 12.45 -6.29 -0.90
N ARG A 228 11.72 -6.42 -2.01
CA ARG A 228 11.71 -7.65 -2.81
C ARG A 228 13.06 -7.94 -3.45
N ALA A 229 13.72 -6.93 -4.03
CA ALA A 229 15.04 -7.12 -4.64
C ALA A 229 16.10 -7.53 -3.59
N LEU A 230 16.08 -6.88 -2.43
CA LEU A 230 16.98 -7.22 -1.33
C LEU A 230 16.69 -8.61 -0.76
N TYR A 231 15.41 -8.96 -0.58
CA TYR A 231 15.00 -10.29 -0.15
C TYR A 231 15.50 -11.37 -1.11
N ALA A 232 15.35 -11.15 -2.42
CA ALA A 232 15.84 -12.06 -3.45
C ALA A 232 17.35 -12.28 -3.34
N GLN A 233 18.12 -11.19 -3.28
CA GLN A 233 19.57 -11.26 -3.24
C GLN A 233 20.11 -11.89 -1.95
N VAL A 234 19.51 -11.60 -0.80
CA VAL A 234 19.89 -12.25 0.48
C VAL A 234 19.51 -13.73 0.48
N THR A 235 18.38 -14.09 -0.10
CA THR A 235 17.95 -15.49 -0.22
C THR A 235 18.91 -16.28 -1.12
N GLU A 236 19.29 -15.70 -2.26
CA GLU A 236 20.26 -16.29 -3.19
C GLU A 236 21.64 -16.47 -2.53
N ALA A 237 22.12 -15.47 -1.79
CA ALA A 237 23.43 -15.53 -1.14
C ALA A 237 23.50 -16.50 0.06
N THR A 238 22.40 -16.74 0.77
CA THR A 238 22.40 -17.51 2.02
C THR A 238 21.67 -18.85 1.94
N GLY A 239 20.88 -19.08 0.88
CA GLY A 239 19.96 -20.21 0.78
C GLY A 239 18.81 -20.17 1.80
N LYS A 240 18.66 -19.08 2.57
CA LYS A 240 17.64 -18.93 3.61
C LYS A 240 16.82 -17.67 3.37
N ALA A 241 15.49 -17.81 3.45
CA ALA A 241 14.57 -16.69 3.39
C ALA A 241 14.76 -15.76 4.61
N PRO A 242 15.22 -14.51 4.42
CA PRO A 242 15.33 -13.54 5.51
C PRO A 242 13.94 -13.08 5.98
N ASP A 243 13.82 -12.60 7.22
CA ASP A 243 12.57 -12.03 7.71
C ASP A 243 12.24 -10.73 6.93
N PRO A 244 11.15 -10.71 6.15
CA PRO A 244 10.77 -9.58 5.30
C PRO A 244 10.47 -8.31 6.10
N VAL A 245 9.96 -8.45 7.33
CA VAL A 245 9.63 -7.34 8.23
C VAL A 245 10.91 -6.68 8.75
N ARG A 246 11.92 -7.49 9.08
CA ARG A 246 13.24 -6.98 9.51
C ARG A 246 14.00 -6.34 8.37
N LEU A 247 13.91 -6.89 7.16
CA LEU A 247 14.47 -6.27 5.94
C LEU A 247 13.85 -4.90 5.68
N ALA A 248 12.53 -4.80 5.80
CA ALA A 248 11.82 -3.54 5.64
C ALA A 248 12.28 -2.49 6.65
N ALA A 249 12.36 -2.86 7.93
CA ALA A 249 12.77 -1.94 8.98
C ALA A 249 14.17 -1.33 8.71
N ARG A 250 15.07 -2.08 8.07
CA ARG A 250 16.42 -1.60 7.70
C ARG A 250 16.45 -0.75 6.43
N THR A 251 15.51 -0.95 5.50
CA THR A 251 15.42 -0.21 4.24
C THR A 251 14.57 1.07 4.34
N GLY A 252 14.28 1.51 5.58
CA GLY A 252 13.30 2.53 5.94
C GLY A 252 13.21 3.74 4.99
N ALA A 253 12.00 4.26 4.82
CA ALA A 253 11.72 5.44 3.99
C ALA A 253 12.60 6.63 4.41
N PRO A 254 13.15 7.41 3.46
CA PRO A 254 13.93 8.61 3.79
C PRO A 254 13.06 9.62 4.54
N ASP A 255 13.67 10.36 5.48
CA ASP A 255 13.03 11.42 6.28
C ASP A 255 12.60 12.65 5.46
N HIS A 256 12.91 12.66 4.16
CA HIS A 256 12.46 13.69 3.23
C HIS A 256 11.40 13.12 2.31
N ALA A 257 10.16 13.49 2.62
CA ALA A 257 8.95 13.25 1.85
C ALA A 257 9.00 13.95 0.47
N GLY A 258 9.86 13.46 -0.43
CA GLY A 258 9.84 13.77 -1.86
C GLY A 258 9.21 12.64 -2.70
N ASP A 259 9.31 11.39 -2.25
CA ASP A 259 8.80 10.22 -2.97
C ASP A 259 7.53 9.67 -2.32
N SER A 260 6.40 10.28 -2.70
CA SER A 260 5.03 9.90 -2.33
C SER A 260 4.70 10.03 -0.83
N PRO A 261 3.55 10.64 -0.48
CA PRO A 261 3.17 10.77 0.91
C PRO A 261 3.09 9.39 1.57
N PRO A 262 3.44 9.33 2.87
CA PRO A 262 3.11 8.16 3.66
C PRO A 262 1.62 7.93 3.71
N LEU A 263 1.24 6.65 3.72
CA LEU A 263 -0.13 6.26 3.99
C LEU A 263 -0.59 6.94 5.29
N PRO A 264 -1.80 7.52 5.31
CA PRO A 264 -2.32 8.15 6.52
C PRO A 264 -2.32 7.13 7.65
N LEU A 265 -1.69 7.51 8.77
CA LEU A 265 -1.75 6.76 10.01
C LEU A 265 -3.22 6.58 10.40
N THR A 266 -3.55 5.41 10.91
CA THR A 266 -4.78 5.15 11.66
C THR A 266 -4.90 6.23 12.73
N GLY A 267 -5.77 7.20 12.47
CA GLY A 267 -6.16 8.21 13.44
C GLY A 267 -6.79 7.48 14.62
N THR A 268 -6.17 7.66 15.78
CA THR A 268 -6.80 7.47 17.07
C THR A 268 -8.07 8.32 17.09
N VAL A 269 -9.21 7.68 17.33
CA VAL A 269 -10.38 8.36 17.89
C VAL A 269 -10.18 8.44 19.39
#